data_AF-A0A396JNT7-F1
#
_entry.id   AF-A0A396JNT7-F1
#
_cell.length_a   1.000
_cell.length_b   1.000
_cell.length_c   1.000
_cell.angle_alpha   90.00
_cell.angle_beta   90.00
_cell.angle_gamma   90.00
#
_symmetry.space_group_name_H-M   'P 1'
#
loop_
_entity.id
_entity.type
_entity.pdbx_description
1 polymer ?
#
loop_
_entity_poly.entity_id
_entity_poly.type
_entity_poly.pdbx_seq_one_letter_code
_entity_poly.pdbx_strand_id
1 'polypeptide(L)'
;MANKIFFDRHDGLDCLSHSVNNSMTVVTELVILPPSLKLDGNLSVEGNSVEHWAILDFTGDEHDNLTNFIEALRHKFTSLGINMEQPLKIFRLENSDSLRELLSRIKTINGRRLQLLLCIMSKSNKVYKLLKSMGGRNVDEGLLPFFDYEEHVMLIGADVNHPASRDRRGSPSIAAVVATVNWPAANKYASRICIQEGQSEKISNFGEICFDLVGNYEKLNRTKPRKIIIFRVGVSREEFSMVLNDELEDLKRDFGGFKYHPTITVVVAVKGHRTHFFPMFQYLDTLR
;
A
#
# COMPACT_ATOMS: atom_id res chain seq x y z
N MET A 1 -19.51 40.75 -7.83
CA MET A 1 -18.59 40.51 -8.97
C MET A 1 -17.40 39.73 -8.44
N ALA A 2 -17.00 38.56 -8.92
CA ALA A 2 -17.45 37.75 -10.05
C ALA A 2 -17.34 36.27 -9.67
N ASN A 3 -18.40 35.53 -9.94
CA ASN A 3 -18.46 34.08 -9.92
C ASN A 3 -17.61 33.50 -11.05
N LYS A 4 -16.87 32.43 -10.78
CA LYS A 4 -16.54 31.41 -11.81
C LYS A 4 -16.75 30.03 -11.21
N ILE A 5 -17.98 29.56 -11.31
CA ILE A 5 -18.35 28.15 -11.20
C ILE A 5 -18.40 27.64 -12.64
N PHE A 6 -17.62 26.61 -12.96
CA PHE A 6 -17.70 25.93 -14.26
C PHE A 6 -19.00 25.12 -14.29
N PHE A 7 -19.90 25.49 -15.21
CA PHE A 7 -20.97 24.61 -15.66
C PHE A 7 -20.49 23.91 -16.93
N ASP A 8 -20.52 22.58 -16.92
CA ASP A 8 -20.60 21.80 -18.16
C ASP A 8 -22.03 22.00 -18.69
N ARG A 9 -22.19 22.88 -19.68
CA ARG A 9 -23.47 23.07 -20.36
C ARG A 9 -23.70 21.87 -21.27
N HIS A 10 -24.47 20.90 -20.77
CA HIS A 10 -25.35 20.16 -21.66
C HIS A 10 -26.62 21.00 -21.84
N ASP A 11 -26.70 21.71 -22.97
CA ASP A 11 -27.96 22.23 -23.49
C ASP A 11 -28.88 21.03 -23.75
N GLY A 12 -29.91 20.81 -22.91
CA GLY A 12 -30.89 19.75 -23.16
C GLY A 12 -31.68 19.17 -21.97
N LEU A 13 -31.97 19.91 -20.90
CA LEU A 13 -32.83 19.42 -19.81
C LEU A 13 -34.29 19.90 -19.88
N ASP A 14 -34.65 20.76 -20.84
CA ASP A 14 -35.99 21.37 -20.93
C ASP A 14 -37.12 20.40 -21.36
N CYS A 15 -36.81 19.16 -21.75
CA CYS A 15 -37.78 18.18 -22.25
C CYS A 15 -38.15 17.09 -21.23
N LEU A 16 -37.56 17.11 -20.03
CA LEU A 16 -37.84 16.14 -18.96
C LEU A 16 -38.31 16.91 -17.73
N SER A 17 -39.49 16.56 -17.19
CA SER A 17 -40.07 17.19 -15.99
C SER A 17 -39.28 16.77 -14.73
N HIS A 18 -38.05 17.26 -14.58
CA HIS A 18 -37.17 16.93 -13.46
C HIS A 18 -36.74 18.24 -12.77
N SER A 19 -36.95 18.34 -11.47
CA SER A 19 -36.47 19.44 -10.64
C SER A 19 -35.18 19.03 -9.92
N VAL A 20 -34.15 19.87 -9.96
CA VAL A 20 -32.90 19.68 -9.21
C VAL A 20 -32.92 20.53 -7.94
N ASN A 21 -32.53 19.94 -6.80
CA ASN A 21 -32.43 20.67 -5.54
C ASN A 21 -31.15 21.53 -5.52
N ASN A 22 -31.25 22.79 -5.07
CA ASN A 22 -30.16 23.74 -4.98
C ASN A 22 -29.38 23.68 -3.65
N SER A 23 -29.81 22.85 -2.70
CA SER A 23 -29.10 22.63 -1.43
C SER A 23 -28.33 21.29 -1.42
N MET A 24 -27.22 21.24 -0.69
CA MET A 24 -26.53 19.98 -0.41
C MET A 24 -27.42 19.01 0.36
N THR A 25 -27.25 17.70 0.12
CA THR A 25 -27.96 16.65 0.85
C THR A 25 -27.38 16.52 2.26
N VAL A 26 -28.24 16.56 3.28
CA VAL A 26 -27.85 16.36 4.68
C VAL A 26 -27.86 14.88 5.00
N VAL A 27 -26.76 14.39 5.59
CA VAL A 27 -26.60 12.99 6.00
C VAL A 27 -26.18 12.94 7.47
N THR A 28 -26.72 11.98 8.23
CA THR A 28 -26.28 11.70 9.60
C THR A 28 -25.14 10.69 9.56
N GLU A 29 -24.00 11.03 10.15
CA GLU A 29 -22.80 10.19 10.16
C GLU A 29 -22.55 9.58 11.55
N LEU A 30 -21.97 8.37 11.57
CA LEU A 30 -21.43 7.76 12.78
C LEU A 30 -19.92 7.97 12.80
N VAL A 31 -19.41 8.64 13.84
CA VAL A 31 -17.97 8.75 14.06
C VAL A 31 -17.48 7.50 14.80
N ILE A 32 -16.76 6.65 14.08
CA ILE A 32 -16.10 5.48 14.68
C ILE A 32 -14.89 5.98 15.46
N LEU A 33 -14.83 5.68 16.77
CA LEU A 33 -13.67 6.01 17.60
C LEU A 33 -12.43 5.26 17.09
N PRO A 34 -11.24 5.90 17.10
CA PRO A 34 -10.01 5.24 16.70
C PRO A 34 -9.78 4.01 17.59
N PRO A 35 -9.26 2.89 17.04
CA PRO A 35 -8.93 1.74 17.85
C PRO A 35 -7.88 2.13 18.89
N SER A 36 -7.99 1.56 20.09
CA SER A 36 -6.96 1.74 21.12
C SER A 36 -5.67 1.08 20.66
N LEU A 37 -4.65 1.88 20.36
CA LEU A 37 -3.31 1.38 20.15
C LEU A 37 -2.80 0.86 21.50
N LYS A 38 -2.71 -0.47 21.63
CA LYS A 38 -2.00 -1.10 22.76
C LYS A 38 -0.50 -0.89 22.54
N LEU A 39 -0.05 0.30 22.93
CA LEU A 39 1.36 0.57 23.19
C LEU A 39 1.59 0.07 24.61
N ASP A 40 2.04 -1.17 24.78
CA ASP A 40 2.42 -1.64 26.11
C ASP A 40 3.47 -0.67 26.68
N GLY A 41 3.22 -0.12 27.87
CA GLY A 41 4.03 0.92 28.52
C GLY A 41 5.47 0.50 28.84
N ASN A 42 5.82 -0.75 28.54
CA ASN A 42 7.18 -1.20 28.31
C ASN A 42 7.29 -1.47 26.81
N LEU A 43 8.01 -0.63 26.07
CA LEU A 43 8.47 -0.95 24.73
C LEU A 43 9.31 -2.24 24.79
N SER A 44 8.64 -3.37 24.68
CA SER A 44 9.18 -4.58 24.11
C SER A 44 8.36 -4.90 22.86
N VAL A 45 8.25 -3.89 21.98
CA VAL A 45 8.48 -4.19 20.58
C VAL A 45 9.89 -4.79 20.60
N GLU A 46 10.06 -6.08 20.34
CA GLU A 46 11.38 -6.62 20.03
C GLU A 46 11.83 -5.93 18.73
N GLY A 47 12.34 -4.72 18.88
CA GLY A 47 12.99 -3.96 17.84
C GLY A 47 14.25 -4.71 17.51
N ASN A 48 14.16 -5.60 16.52
CA ASN A 48 15.34 -6.30 16.02
C ASN A 48 16.41 -5.24 15.71
N SER A 49 17.60 -5.42 16.25
CA SER A 49 18.72 -4.52 15.97
C SER A 49 18.95 -4.44 14.46
N VAL A 50 19.02 -3.22 13.95
CA VAL A 50 19.40 -2.92 12.57
C VAL A 50 20.92 -2.80 12.53
N GLU A 51 21.57 -3.94 12.41
CA GLU A 51 23.03 -4.10 12.43
C GLU A 51 23.66 -3.98 11.04
N HIS A 52 22.94 -4.43 10.00
CA HIS A 52 23.45 -4.57 8.65
C HIS A 52 22.63 -3.73 7.68
N TRP A 53 22.93 -2.44 7.63
CA TRP A 53 22.25 -1.51 6.74
C TRP A 53 23.23 -0.63 5.98
N ALA A 54 22.77 -0.06 4.87
CA ALA A 54 23.56 0.78 3.99
C ALA A 54 22.74 1.96 3.47
N ILE A 55 23.44 2.96 2.93
CA ILE A 55 22.81 4.15 2.36
C ILE A 55 23.13 4.23 0.87
N LEU A 56 22.11 4.49 0.06
CA LEU A 56 22.25 4.96 -1.32
C LEU A 56 21.99 6.46 -1.35
N ASP A 57 23.03 7.22 -1.64
CA ASP A 57 22.99 8.67 -1.63
C ASP A 57 23.00 9.23 -3.07
N PHE A 58 21.94 9.96 -3.42
CA PHE A 58 21.74 10.65 -4.69
C PHE A 58 21.68 12.19 -4.53
N THR A 59 22.07 12.74 -3.38
CA THR A 59 21.94 14.20 -3.15
C THR A 59 23.00 15.02 -3.89
N GLY A 60 24.05 14.40 -4.44
CA GLY A 60 25.18 15.15 -5.03
C GLY A 60 25.83 16.09 -4.02
N ASP A 61 26.47 17.17 -4.47
CA ASP A 61 27.30 18.08 -3.65
C ASP A 61 26.62 18.81 -2.48
N GLU A 62 25.31 18.64 -2.25
CA GLU A 62 24.60 19.15 -1.06
C GLU A 62 24.89 18.28 0.19
N HIS A 63 26.17 18.09 0.50
CA HIS A 63 26.67 17.05 1.41
C HIS A 63 26.70 17.41 2.89
N ASP A 64 26.41 18.66 3.28
CA ASP A 64 26.74 19.16 4.62
C ASP A 64 25.85 18.63 5.75
N ASN A 65 24.88 17.74 5.48
CA ASN A 65 23.93 17.30 6.49
C ASN A 65 23.68 15.78 6.57
N LEU A 66 24.39 14.95 5.79
CA LEU A 66 24.16 13.50 5.79
C LEU A 66 24.53 12.86 7.13
N THR A 67 25.66 13.23 7.72
CA THR A 67 26.12 12.71 9.01
C THR A 67 25.14 13.06 10.13
N ASN A 68 24.70 14.32 10.19
CA ASN A 68 23.72 14.77 11.18
C ASN A 68 22.38 14.05 11.00
N PHE A 69 21.96 13.82 9.76
CA PHE A 69 20.75 13.05 9.46
C PHE A 69 20.86 11.59 9.93
N ILE A 70 22.01 10.94 9.71
CA ILE A 70 22.26 9.56 10.18
C ILE A 70 22.17 9.50 11.71
N GLU A 71 22.83 10.42 12.41
CA GLU A 71 22.80 10.44 13.88
C GLU A 71 21.39 10.73 14.42
N ALA A 72 20.68 11.69 13.82
CA ALA A 72 19.29 11.99 14.19
C ALA A 72 18.35 10.79 13.94
N LEU A 73 18.54 10.07 12.82
CA LEU A 73 17.77 8.87 12.50
C LEU A 73 18.03 7.77 13.54
N ARG A 74 19.30 7.49 13.83
CA ARG A 74 19.70 6.48 14.83
C ARG A 74 19.11 6.81 16.20
N HIS A 75 19.24 8.06 16.66
CA HIS A 75 18.66 8.50 17.93
C HIS A 75 17.14 8.30 17.98
N LYS A 76 16.44 8.62 16.87
CA LYS A 76 14.99 8.40 16.78
C LYS A 76 14.63 6.92 16.86
N PHE A 77 15.36 6.03 16.18
CA PHE A 77 15.13 4.59 16.26
C PHE A 77 15.40 4.03 17.66
N THR A 78 16.45 4.51 18.34
CA THR A 78 16.76 4.15 19.73
C THR A 78 15.63 4.57 20.68
N SER A 79 15.04 5.77 20.49
CA SER A 79 13.88 6.21 21.28
C SER A 79 12.62 5.35 21.07
N LEU A 80 12.57 4.59 19.98
CA LEU A 80 11.52 3.64 19.64
C LEU A 80 11.90 2.18 20.00
N GLY A 81 12.96 1.98 20.80
CA GLY A 81 13.39 0.65 21.24
C GLY A 81 14.08 -0.18 20.17
N ILE A 82 14.49 0.42 19.05
CA ILE A 82 15.20 -0.25 17.95
C ILE A 82 16.65 0.22 17.96
N ASN A 83 17.60 -0.66 18.30
CA ASN A 83 19.02 -0.33 18.20
C ASN A 83 19.45 -0.31 16.72
N MET A 84 20.10 0.77 16.27
CA MET A 84 20.54 0.94 14.90
C MET A 84 22.05 1.26 14.88
N GLU A 85 22.83 0.33 14.35
CA GLU A 85 24.28 0.47 14.22
C GLU A 85 24.64 1.56 13.20
N GLN A 86 25.92 1.85 13.01
CA GLN A 86 26.34 2.71 11.90
C GLN A 86 26.11 2.01 10.54
N PRO A 87 25.81 2.76 9.47
CA PRO A 87 25.64 2.16 8.15
C PRO A 87 26.96 1.50 7.72
N LEU A 88 26.89 0.25 7.29
CA LEU A 88 28.07 -0.52 6.86
C LEU A 88 28.76 0.09 5.64
N LYS A 89 27.97 0.75 4.79
CA LYS A 89 28.48 1.41 3.59
C LYS A 89 27.53 2.49 3.10
N ILE A 90 28.10 3.59 2.61
CA ILE A 90 27.39 4.64 1.89
C ILE A 90 27.83 4.57 0.43
N PHE A 91 26.88 4.35 -0.47
CA PHE A 91 27.10 4.29 -1.91
C PHE A 91 26.56 5.58 -2.52
N ARG A 92 27.47 6.41 -3.01
CA ARG A 92 27.11 7.62 -3.75
C ARG A 92 26.92 7.26 -5.22
N LEU A 93 25.77 7.62 -5.77
CA LEU A 93 25.40 7.31 -7.13
C LEU A 93 24.98 8.57 -7.86
N GLU A 94 25.60 8.80 -9.01
CA GLU A 94 25.28 9.94 -9.87
C GLU A 94 24.20 9.60 -10.91
N ASN A 95 23.99 8.32 -11.23
CA ASN A 95 23.09 7.88 -12.30
C ASN A 95 22.33 6.56 -12.01
N SER A 96 21.33 6.27 -12.85
CA SER A 96 20.41 5.14 -12.71
C SER A 96 20.97 3.78 -13.14
N ASP A 97 21.96 3.75 -14.04
CA ASP A 97 22.51 2.49 -14.56
C ASP A 97 23.35 1.79 -13.50
N SER A 98 24.15 2.58 -12.76
CA SER A 98 24.91 2.11 -11.60
C SER A 98 24.01 1.59 -10.47
N LEU A 99 22.77 2.08 -10.34
CA LEU A 99 21.82 1.60 -9.35
C LEU A 99 21.41 0.15 -9.59
N ARG A 100 21.11 -0.22 -10.85
CA ARG A 100 20.68 -1.59 -11.17
C ARG A 100 21.79 -2.61 -10.89
N GLU A 101 23.01 -2.28 -11.31
CA GLU A 101 24.17 -3.12 -11.03
C GLU A 101 24.40 -3.23 -9.52
N LEU A 102 24.34 -2.12 -8.80
CA LEU A 102 24.54 -2.10 -7.35
C LEU A 102 23.47 -2.92 -6.62
N LEU A 103 22.19 -2.75 -6.94
CA LEU A 103 21.08 -3.49 -6.32
C LEU A 103 21.18 -4.99 -6.59
N SER A 104 21.71 -5.40 -7.74
CA SER A 104 21.95 -6.82 -8.05
C SER A 104 23.02 -7.45 -7.13
N ARG A 105 23.99 -6.64 -6.69
CA ARG A 105 25.18 -7.06 -5.92
C ARG A 105 25.03 -6.86 -4.41
N ILE A 106 24.30 -5.85 -3.96
CA ILE A 106 24.27 -5.40 -2.55
C ILE A 106 23.42 -6.27 -1.61
N LYS A 107 22.94 -7.44 -2.08
CA LYS A 107 22.15 -8.37 -1.27
C LYS A 107 22.88 -8.79 0.01
N THR A 108 24.22 -8.76 0.00
CA THR A 108 25.09 -9.04 1.14
C THR A 108 26.21 -8.00 1.24
N ILE A 109 26.53 -7.55 2.45
CA ILE A 109 27.72 -6.74 2.76
C ILE A 109 28.54 -7.51 3.81
N ASN A 110 29.84 -7.68 3.57
CA ASN A 110 30.75 -8.45 4.44
C ASN A 110 30.25 -9.88 4.74
N GLY A 111 29.65 -10.55 3.74
CA GLY A 111 29.14 -11.92 3.87
C GLY A 111 27.82 -12.05 4.65
N ARG A 112 27.23 -10.94 5.11
CA ARG A 112 25.95 -10.93 5.84
C ARG A 112 24.85 -10.24 5.03
N ARG A 113 23.62 -10.73 5.16
CA ARG A 113 22.45 -10.22 4.43
C ARG A 113 22.12 -8.80 4.89
N LEU A 114 21.92 -7.90 3.93
CA LEU A 114 21.49 -6.54 4.22
C LEU A 114 20.05 -6.53 4.78
N GLN A 115 19.84 -5.88 5.92
CA GLN A 115 18.55 -5.72 6.59
C GLN A 115 17.79 -4.49 6.09
N LEU A 116 18.49 -3.38 5.85
CA LEU A 116 17.90 -2.11 5.42
C LEU A 116 18.81 -1.41 4.40
N LEU A 117 18.22 -0.86 3.35
CA LEU A 117 18.90 0.01 2.39
C LEU A 117 18.15 1.34 2.36
N LEU A 118 18.72 2.37 2.98
CA LEU A 118 18.12 3.69 3.03
C LEU A 118 18.53 4.49 1.80
N CYS A 119 17.58 4.99 1.04
CA CYS A 119 17.86 5.74 -0.18
C CYS A 119 17.48 7.22 0.01
N ILE A 120 18.48 8.10 -0.13
CA ILE A 120 18.34 9.54 0.08
C ILE A 120 18.41 10.23 -1.28
N MET A 121 17.37 10.99 -1.62
CA MET A 121 17.28 11.71 -2.88
C MET A 121 16.27 12.87 -2.80
N SER A 122 16.42 13.85 -3.69
CA SER A 122 15.40 14.87 -3.91
C SER A 122 14.18 14.30 -4.65
N LYS A 123 12.97 14.83 -4.36
CA LYS A 123 11.70 14.45 -5.01
C LYS A 123 11.72 14.62 -6.53
N SER A 124 12.59 15.47 -7.06
CA SER A 124 12.76 15.71 -8.51
C SER A 124 13.60 14.65 -9.22
N ASN A 125 14.27 13.75 -8.49
CA ASN A 125 15.18 12.78 -9.09
C ASN A 125 14.41 11.73 -9.90
N LYS A 126 14.81 11.48 -11.16
CA LYS A 126 14.18 10.48 -12.04
C LYS A 126 14.23 9.06 -11.47
N VAL A 127 15.23 8.76 -10.63
CA VAL A 127 15.39 7.48 -9.91
C VAL A 127 14.29 7.27 -8.87
N TYR A 128 13.70 8.33 -8.32
CA TYR A 128 12.58 8.24 -7.37
C TYR A 128 11.38 7.50 -7.97
N LYS A 129 11.05 7.75 -9.24
CA LYS A 129 9.96 7.07 -9.94
C LYS A 129 10.22 5.57 -10.11
N LEU A 130 11.48 5.19 -10.33
CA LEU A 130 11.95 3.81 -10.46
C LEU A 130 11.99 3.07 -9.10
N LEU A 131 12.33 3.74 -8.01
CA LEU A 131 12.38 3.13 -6.69
C LEU A 131 11.01 3.05 -6.00
N LYS A 132 10.11 4.00 -6.30
CA LYS A 132 8.72 3.96 -5.81
C LYS A 132 7.96 2.73 -6.28
N SER A 133 8.28 2.18 -7.45
CA SER A 133 7.69 0.91 -7.92
C SER A 133 8.28 -0.34 -7.25
N MET A 134 9.34 -0.20 -6.44
CA MET A 134 10.11 -1.31 -5.87
C MET A 134 10.11 -1.37 -4.33
N GLY A 135 9.78 -0.27 -3.63
CA GLY A 135 9.89 -0.17 -2.17
C GLY A 135 8.56 -0.35 -1.45
N GLY A 136 8.44 -1.40 -0.63
CA GLY A 136 7.35 -1.54 0.33
C GLY A 136 7.81 -2.25 1.61
N ARG A 137 7.28 -1.78 2.77
CA ARG A 137 7.35 -2.24 4.20
C ARG A 137 8.00 -1.20 5.13
N ASN A 138 7.55 -0.90 6.37
CA ASN A 138 6.50 -1.40 7.29
C ASN A 138 5.92 -0.21 8.13
N VAL A 139 4.71 -0.37 8.68
CA VAL A 139 4.22 0.31 9.90
C VAL A 139 3.44 -0.74 10.71
N ASP A 140 3.69 -0.84 12.02
CA ASP A 140 2.99 -1.77 12.92
C ASP A 140 1.66 -1.16 13.39
N GLU A 141 0.56 -1.90 13.17
CA GLU A 141 -0.76 -1.58 13.72
C GLU A 141 -1.24 -2.72 14.63
N GLY A 142 -1.92 -2.33 15.72
CA GLY A 142 -2.40 -3.23 16.76
C GLY A 142 -3.64 -4.05 16.38
N LEU A 143 -3.99 -4.97 17.28
CA LEU A 143 -5.09 -5.93 17.20
C LEU A 143 -6.39 -5.34 16.63
N LEU A 144 -6.97 -6.02 15.64
CA LEU A 144 -8.25 -5.68 15.03
C LEU A 144 -9.40 -6.14 15.94
N PRO A 145 -10.20 -5.24 16.55
CA PRO A 145 -11.16 -5.56 17.60
C PRO A 145 -12.45 -6.25 17.11
N PHE A 146 -12.55 -6.61 15.83
CA PHE A 146 -13.79 -7.08 15.20
C PHE A 146 -13.81 -8.57 14.82
N PHE A 147 -12.74 -9.30 15.06
CA PHE A 147 -12.66 -10.72 14.68
C PHE A 147 -12.79 -11.63 15.90
N ASP A 148 -13.55 -12.71 15.70
CA ASP A 148 -13.50 -13.87 16.57
C ASP A 148 -12.09 -14.49 16.49
N TYR A 149 -11.37 -14.49 17.61
CA TYR A 149 -9.96 -14.87 17.67
C TYR A 149 -9.74 -16.38 17.52
N GLU A 150 -10.80 -17.20 17.60
CA GLU A 150 -10.69 -18.66 17.47
C GLU A 150 -10.40 -19.11 16.03
N GLU A 151 -10.78 -18.33 15.01
CA GLU A 151 -10.55 -18.68 13.61
C GLU A 151 -9.50 -17.79 12.96
N HIS A 152 -8.51 -18.42 12.31
CA HIS A 152 -7.46 -17.70 11.60
C HIS A 152 -8.01 -16.89 10.42
N VAL A 153 -7.75 -15.58 10.45
CA VAL A 153 -8.08 -14.64 9.36
C VAL A 153 -6.80 -14.18 8.66
N MET A 154 -6.87 -14.06 7.34
CA MET A 154 -5.81 -13.47 6.51
C MET A 154 -6.37 -12.27 5.76
N LEU A 155 -5.66 -11.15 5.83
CA LEU A 155 -5.99 -9.94 5.10
C LEU A 155 -5.10 -9.86 3.87
N ILE A 156 -5.69 -9.53 2.73
CA ILE A 156 -4.98 -9.36 1.45
C ILE A 156 -5.26 -7.95 0.95
N GLY A 157 -4.22 -7.23 0.54
CA GLY A 157 -4.33 -5.98 -0.20
C GLY A 157 -3.85 -6.19 -1.64
N ALA A 158 -4.58 -5.65 -2.60
CA ALA A 158 -4.26 -5.78 -4.02
C ALA A 158 -4.45 -4.45 -4.76
N ASP A 159 -3.45 -4.04 -5.54
CA ASP A 159 -3.44 -2.81 -6.34
C ASP A 159 -2.67 -3.03 -7.65
N VAL A 160 -3.05 -2.28 -8.69
CA VAL A 160 -2.33 -2.24 -9.96
C VAL A 160 -1.88 -0.82 -10.25
N ASN A 161 -0.58 -0.70 -10.57
CA ASN A 161 0.01 0.55 -10.99
C ASN A 161 0.30 0.54 -12.48
N HIS A 162 -0.16 1.59 -13.15
CA HIS A 162 0.08 1.82 -14.56
C HIS A 162 1.20 2.84 -14.79
N PRO A 163 1.96 2.71 -15.89
CA PRO A 163 2.94 3.70 -16.31
C PRO A 163 2.28 5.05 -16.62
N ALA A 164 3.05 6.13 -16.49
CA ALA A 164 2.57 7.48 -16.79
C ALA A 164 2.13 7.59 -18.26
N SER A 165 1.18 8.49 -18.54
CA SER A 165 0.52 8.64 -19.84
C SER A 165 1.48 8.82 -21.03
N ARG A 166 2.68 9.38 -20.82
CA ARG A 166 3.70 9.62 -21.86
C ARG A 166 4.47 8.35 -22.24
N ASP A 167 4.49 7.33 -21.37
CA ASP A 167 5.26 6.09 -21.54
C ASP A 167 4.36 4.87 -21.80
N ARG A 168 3.08 5.08 -22.18
CA ARG A 168 2.06 4.02 -22.34
C ARG A 168 2.38 2.96 -23.39
N ARG A 169 3.18 3.29 -24.42
CA ARG A 169 3.49 2.34 -25.50
C ARG A 169 4.54 1.34 -25.03
N GLY A 170 4.12 0.10 -24.77
CA GLY A 170 5.01 -1.02 -24.44
C GLY A 170 5.44 -1.12 -22.97
N SER A 171 5.04 -0.18 -22.11
CA SER A 171 5.31 -0.27 -20.67
C SER A 171 4.30 -1.18 -19.98
N PRO A 172 4.74 -2.16 -19.17
CA PRO A 172 3.84 -3.09 -18.49
C PRO A 172 3.12 -2.42 -17.31
N SER A 173 2.00 -3.00 -16.89
CA SER A 173 1.40 -2.70 -15.59
C SER A 173 2.07 -3.55 -14.51
N ILE A 174 2.05 -3.06 -13.28
CA ILE A 174 2.62 -3.79 -12.14
C ILE A 174 1.49 -4.03 -11.13
N ALA A 175 1.13 -5.29 -10.94
CA ALA A 175 0.24 -5.72 -9.87
C ALA A 175 1.05 -6.02 -8.60
N ALA A 176 0.54 -5.59 -7.46
CA ALA A 176 1.09 -5.90 -6.15
C ALA A 176 0.00 -6.52 -5.28
N VAL A 177 0.26 -7.71 -4.77
CA VAL A 177 -0.62 -8.42 -3.82
C VAL A 177 0.17 -8.62 -2.54
N VAL A 178 -0.34 -8.07 -1.44
CA VAL A 178 0.23 -8.18 -0.09
C VAL A 178 -0.72 -8.95 0.78
N ALA A 179 -0.21 -9.74 1.72
CA ALA A 179 -1.07 -10.43 2.67
C ALA A 179 -0.44 -10.59 4.04
N THR A 180 -1.26 -10.55 5.08
CA THR A 180 -0.80 -10.81 6.45
C THR A 180 -0.31 -12.24 6.58
N VAL A 181 0.70 -12.47 7.42
CA VAL A 181 1.29 -13.80 7.63
C VAL A 181 1.31 -14.23 9.09
N ASN A 182 0.74 -13.43 9.99
CA ASN A 182 0.58 -13.79 11.39
C ASN A 182 -0.81 -13.39 11.88
N TRP A 183 -1.38 -14.24 12.72
CA TRP A 183 -2.66 -14.04 13.38
C TRP A 183 -2.51 -14.37 14.87
N PRO A 184 -3.13 -13.61 15.80
CA PRO A 184 -4.11 -12.54 15.59
C PRO A 184 -3.53 -11.13 15.38
N ALA A 185 -2.22 -10.96 15.48
CA ALA A 185 -1.60 -9.63 15.42
C ALA A 185 -1.72 -8.94 14.04
N ALA A 186 -1.76 -9.70 12.93
CA ALA A 186 -2.00 -9.20 11.58
C ALA A 186 -1.07 -8.04 11.12
N ASN A 187 0.15 -7.96 11.66
CA ASN A 187 1.09 -6.86 11.41
C ASN A 187 2.31 -7.26 10.56
N LYS A 188 2.51 -8.54 10.26
CA LYS A 188 3.57 -9.01 9.35
C LYS A 188 2.97 -9.35 8.00
N TYR A 189 3.66 -8.96 6.92
CA TYR A 189 3.16 -9.14 5.56
C TYR A 189 4.14 -9.91 4.66
N ALA A 190 3.60 -10.73 3.77
CA ALA A 190 4.27 -11.23 2.58
C ALA A 190 3.70 -10.51 1.34
N SER A 191 4.49 -10.44 0.27
CA SER A 191 4.10 -9.72 -0.94
C SER A 191 4.49 -10.49 -2.20
N ARG A 192 3.69 -10.32 -3.25
CA ARG A 192 3.96 -10.76 -4.62
C ARG A 192 3.77 -9.57 -5.54
N ILE A 193 4.72 -9.43 -6.46
CA ILE A 193 4.73 -8.36 -7.46
C ILE A 193 4.79 -9.03 -8.82
N CYS A 194 3.83 -8.70 -9.67
CA CYS A 194 3.65 -9.33 -10.97
C CYS A 194 3.66 -8.26 -12.05
N ILE A 195 4.51 -8.47 -13.05
CA ILE A 195 4.53 -7.68 -14.27
C ILE A 195 3.47 -8.28 -15.18
N GLN A 196 2.58 -7.45 -15.70
CA GLN A 196 1.48 -7.88 -16.57
C GLN A 196 1.34 -6.96 -17.77
N GLU A 197 0.40 -7.30 -18.65
CA GLU A 197 0.10 -6.50 -19.84
C GLU A 197 -0.14 -5.02 -19.49
N GLY A 198 0.40 -4.14 -20.32
CA GLY A 198 0.25 -2.70 -20.16
C GLY A 198 -1.22 -2.29 -20.18
N GLN A 199 -1.62 -1.41 -19.26
CA GLN A 199 -2.99 -0.91 -19.11
C GLN A 199 -4.05 -1.97 -18.75
N SER A 200 -3.65 -3.19 -18.37
CA SER A 200 -4.56 -4.15 -17.75
C SER A 200 -4.72 -3.86 -16.27
N GLU A 201 -5.91 -3.45 -15.82
CA GLU A 201 -6.24 -3.33 -14.39
C GLU A 201 -6.48 -4.73 -13.77
N LYS A 202 -6.90 -5.72 -14.56
CA LYS A 202 -7.06 -7.10 -14.08
C LYS A 202 -5.74 -7.68 -13.62
N ILE A 203 -5.69 -8.21 -12.39
CA ILE A 203 -4.53 -8.94 -11.89
C ILE A 203 -4.52 -10.34 -12.51
N SER A 204 -3.49 -10.63 -13.31
CA SER A 204 -3.35 -11.94 -13.95
C SER A 204 -2.94 -13.01 -12.94
N ASN A 205 -3.52 -14.21 -13.04
CA ASN A 205 -3.26 -15.35 -12.15
C ASN A 205 -3.50 -15.03 -10.67
N PHE A 206 -4.55 -14.25 -10.37
CA PHE A 206 -4.82 -13.78 -9.01
C PHE A 206 -4.98 -14.92 -8.00
N GLY A 207 -5.66 -16.01 -8.39
CA GLY A 207 -5.86 -17.19 -7.55
C GLY A 207 -4.54 -17.87 -7.16
N GLU A 208 -3.67 -18.15 -8.12
CA GLU A 208 -2.33 -18.72 -7.89
C GLU A 208 -1.49 -17.85 -6.95
N ILE A 209 -1.47 -16.53 -7.16
CA ILE A 209 -0.76 -15.58 -6.31
C ILE A 209 -1.27 -15.64 -4.87
N CYS A 210 -2.60 -15.62 -4.69
CA CYS A 210 -3.22 -15.73 -3.37
C CYS A 210 -2.93 -17.09 -2.73
N PHE A 211 -2.92 -18.17 -3.49
CA PHE A 211 -2.66 -19.52 -2.96
C PHE A 211 -1.21 -19.66 -2.49
N ASP A 212 -0.24 -19.11 -3.22
CA ASP A 212 1.15 -19.07 -2.76
C ASP A 212 1.32 -18.24 -1.47
N LEU A 213 0.59 -17.12 -1.35
CA LEU A 213 0.55 -16.35 -0.11
C LEU A 213 -0.06 -17.16 1.05
N VAL A 214 -1.15 -17.90 0.82
CA VAL A 214 -1.73 -18.84 1.79
C VAL A 214 -0.71 -19.92 2.19
N GLY A 215 0.08 -20.43 1.25
CA GLY A 215 1.17 -21.37 1.55
C GLY A 215 2.24 -20.78 2.48
N ASN A 216 2.58 -19.49 2.32
CA ASN A 216 3.49 -18.81 3.26
C ASN A 216 2.86 -18.61 4.63
N TYR A 217 1.57 -18.27 4.68
CA TYR A 217 0.83 -18.18 5.93
C TYR A 217 0.82 -19.53 6.66
N GLU A 218 0.50 -20.62 5.97
CA GLU A 218 0.45 -21.97 6.54
C GLU A 218 1.80 -22.41 7.10
N LYS A 219 2.90 -22.15 6.39
CA LYS A 219 4.26 -22.45 6.89
C LYS A 219 4.56 -21.76 8.22
N LEU A 220 4.06 -20.55 8.42
CA LEU A 220 4.35 -19.74 9.62
C LEU A 220 3.37 -20.03 10.77
N ASN A 221 2.11 -20.31 10.47
CA ASN A 221 1.04 -20.49 11.47
C ASN A 221 0.68 -21.97 11.69
N ARG A 222 1.26 -22.89 10.90
CA ARG A 222 0.95 -24.34 10.87
C ARG A 222 -0.50 -24.68 10.54
N THR A 223 -1.27 -23.70 10.07
CA THR A 223 -2.66 -23.83 9.65
C THR A 223 -2.96 -22.83 8.56
N LYS A 224 -3.87 -23.19 7.64
CA LYS A 224 -4.43 -22.26 6.66
C LYS A 224 -5.48 -21.36 7.31
N PRO A 225 -5.64 -20.11 6.85
CA PRO A 225 -6.71 -19.24 7.33
C PRO A 225 -8.08 -19.79 6.91
N ARG A 226 -9.09 -19.72 7.77
CA ARG A 226 -10.46 -20.10 7.40
C ARG A 226 -11.23 -18.97 6.74
N LYS A 227 -10.80 -17.73 6.97
CA LYS A 227 -11.39 -16.50 6.44
C LYS A 227 -10.31 -15.68 5.73
N ILE A 228 -10.64 -15.20 4.54
CA ILE A 228 -9.78 -14.31 3.77
C ILE A 228 -10.57 -13.06 3.40
N ILE A 229 -10.00 -11.90 3.72
CA ILE A 229 -10.58 -10.60 3.39
C ILE A 229 -9.63 -9.90 2.43
N ILE A 230 -10.14 -9.58 1.24
CA ILE A 230 -9.38 -9.01 0.14
C ILE A 230 -9.82 -7.56 -0.05
N PHE A 231 -8.88 -6.63 0.12
CA PHE A 231 -9.04 -5.22 -0.20
C PHE A 231 -8.45 -4.95 -1.59
N ARG A 232 -9.33 -4.87 -2.59
CA ARG A 232 -8.96 -4.50 -3.96
C ARG A 232 -9.09 -2.99 -4.12
N VAL A 233 -7.96 -2.30 -4.22
CA VAL A 233 -7.88 -0.84 -4.35
C VAL A 233 -7.56 -0.50 -5.79
N GLY A 234 -8.04 0.63 -6.30
CA GLY A 234 -7.55 1.14 -7.59
C GLY A 234 -8.54 1.05 -8.74
N VAL A 235 -9.61 0.29 -8.57
CA VAL A 235 -10.60 0.03 -9.62
C VAL A 235 -11.67 1.11 -9.72
N SER A 236 -12.09 1.39 -10.94
CA SER A 236 -13.26 2.19 -11.30
C SER A 236 -14.55 1.37 -11.19
N ARG A 237 -15.71 2.03 -11.29
CA ARG A 237 -17.01 1.36 -11.16
C ARG A 237 -17.24 0.37 -12.31
N GLU A 238 -16.74 0.70 -13.49
CA GLU A 238 -16.84 -0.08 -14.72
C GLU A 238 -16.05 -1.39 -14.63
N GLU A 239 -15.04 -1.45 -13.75
CA GLU A 239 -14.16 -2.61 -13.57
C GLU A 239 -14.65 -3.57 -12.48
N PHE A 240 -15.74 -3.27 -11.78
CA PHE A 240 -16.26 -4.14 -10.71
C PHE A 240 -16.62 -5.54 -11.22
N SER A 241 -17.18 -5.61 -12.43
CA SER A 241 -17.52 -6.89 -13.06
C SER A 241 -16.27 -7.74 -13.33
N MET A 242 -15.13 -7.11 -13.64
CA MET A 242 -13.87 -7.84 -13.83
C MET A 242 -13.37 -8.43 -12.51
N VAL A 243 -13.44 -7.69 -11.40
CA VAL A 243 -13.03 -8.20 -10.08
C VAL A 243 -13.89 -9.42 -9.69
N LEU A 244 -15.20 -9.37 -9.93
CA LEU A 244 -16.13 -10.43 -9.56
C LEU A 244 -16.07 -11.65 -10.48
N ASN A 245 -16.03 -11.45 -11.80
CA ASN A 245 -16.19 -12.53 -12.76
C ASN A 245 -14.85 -13.13 -13.23
N ASP A 246 -13.75 -12.37 -13.11
CA ASP A 246 -12.43 -12.84 -13.49
C ASP A 246 -11.58 -13.14 -12.24
N GLU A 247 -11.23 -12.12 -11.44
CA GLU A 247 -10.27 -12.28 -10.32
C GLU A 247 -10.81 -13.23 -9.22
N LEU A 248 -12.08 -13.07 -8.82
CA LEU A 248 -12.70 -13.91 -7.79
C LEU A 248 -12.96 -15.34 -8.31
N GLU A 249 -13.33 -15.51 -9.57
CA GLU A 249 -13.49 -16.85 -10.17
C GLU A 249 -12.15 -17.58 -10.34
N ASP A 250 -11.09 -16.86 -10.73
CA ASP A 250 -9.72 -17.38 -10.71
C ASP A 250 -9.35 -17.90 -9.32
N LEU A 251 -9.64 -17.12 -8.28
CA LEU A 251 -9.36 -17.50 -6.90
C LEU A 251 -10.16 -18.73 -6.45
N LYS A 252 -11.47 -18.80 -6.77
CA LYS A 252 -12.31 -19.97 -6.46
C LYS A 252 -11.83 -21.22 -7.17
N ARG A 253 -11.49 -21.10 -8.46
CA ARG A 253 -11.01 -22.22 -9.28
C ARG A 253 -9.72 -22.78 -8.70
N ASP A 254 -8.74 -21.91 -8.46
CA ASP A 254 -7.41 -22.34 -8.02
C ASP A 254 -7.50 -22.95 -6.61
N PHE A 255 -8.24 -22.33 -5.70
CA PHE A 255 -8.44 -22.87 -4.34
C PHE A 255 -9.21 -24.18 -4.34
N GLY A 256 -10.26 -24.30 -5.17
CA GLY A 256 -11.04 -25.51 -5.36
C GLY A 256 -10.20 -26.68 -5.89
N GLY A 257 -9.26 -26.40 -6.79
CA GLY A 257 -8.28 -27.39 -7.29
C GLY A 257 -7.45 -28.03 -6.17
N PHE A 258 -7.17 -27.27 -5.10
CA PHE A 258 -6.46 -27.75 -3.90
C PHE A 258 -7.39 -28.20 -2.76
N LYS A 259 -8.70 -28.36 -3.02
CA LYS A 259 -9.73 -28.71 -2.02
C LYS A 259 -9.76 -27.78 -0.80
N TYR A 260 -9.41 -26.52 -1.01
CA TYR A 260 -9.35 -25.51 0.03
C TYR A 260 -10.50 -24.52 -0.15
N HIS A 261 -11.34 -24.36 0.86
CA HIS A 261 -12.59 -23.61 0.76
C HIS A 261 -12.75 -22.62 1.93
N PRO A 262 -11.92 -21.57 1.99
CA PRO A 262 -12.08 -20.51 2.99
C PRO A 262 -13.32 -19.66 2.68
N THR A 263 -13.83 -18.98 3.70
CA THR A 263 -14.79 -17.89 3.48
C THR A 263 -14.05 -16.69 2.91
N ILE A 264 -14.44 -16.23 1.73
CA ILE A 264 -13.80 -15.11 1.03
C ILE A 264 -14.72 -13.89 1.06
N THR A 265 -14.19 -12.77 1.51
CA THR A 265 -14.84 -11.45 1.44
C THR A 265 -13.99 -10.53 0.57
N VAL A 266 -14.59 -9.92 -0.44
CA VAL A 266 -13.91 -8.94 -1.30
C VAL A 266 -14.50 -7.56 -1.00
N VAL A 267 -13.63 -6.64 -0.63
CA VAL A 267 -13.92 -5.22 -0.40
C VAL A 267 -13.23 -4.43 -1.49
N VAL A 268 -14.02 -3.70 -2.29
CA VAL A 268 -13.51 -2.88 -3.38
C VAL A 268 -13.45 -1.42 -2.96
N ALA A 269 -12.25 -0.85 -2.96
CA ALA A 269 -12.00 0.55 -2.66
C ALA A 269 -11.78 1.35 -3.96
N VAL A 270 -12.71 2.26 -4.25
CA VAL A 270 -12.73 3.03 -5.51
C VAL A 270 -11.71 4.17 -5.46
N LYS A 271 -10.85 4.25 -6.48
CA LYS A 271 -9.84 5.30 -6.62
C LYS A 271 -10.44 6.53 -7.31
N GLY A 272 -10.99 7.42 -6.49
CA GLY A 272 -11.53 8.70 -6.97
C GLY A 272 -13.03 8.65 -7.18
N HIS A 273 -13.77 9.17 -6.21
CA HIS A 273 -15.19 9.43 -6.31
C HIS A 273 -15.44 10.94 -6.24
N ARG A 274 -16.57 11.39 -6.79
CA ARG A 274 -17.02 12.79 -6.69
C ARG A 274 -17.83 13.08 -5.42
N THR A 275 -17.91 12.10 -4.51
CA THR A 275 -18.55 12.27 -3.20
C THR A 275 -17.62 13.06 -2.28
N HIS A 276 -18.12 14.14 -1.70
CA HIS A 276 -17.41 14.96 -0.72
C HIS A 276 -18.31 15.16 0.50
N PHE A 277 -17.74 14.99 1.69
CA PHE A 277 -18.41 15.25 2.96
C PHE A 277 -17.90 16.56 3.54
N PHE A 278 -18.80 17.37 4.10
CA PHE A 278 -18.48 18.64 4.74
C PHE A 278 -19.10 18.67 6.14
N PRO A 279 -18.35 19.09 7.17
CA PRO A 279 -18.91 19.26 8.49
C PRO A 279 -19.95 20.39 8.47
N MET A 280 -21.15 20.11 8.99
CA MET A 280 -22.26 21.07 8.99
C MET A 280 -21.92 22.36 9.77
N PHE A 281 -21.07 22.29 10.79
CA PHE A 281 -20.72 23.42 11.66
C PHE A 281 -19.86 24.50 11.00
N GLN A 282 -19.18 24.22 9.88
CA GLN A 282 -18.37 25.23 9.17
C GLN A 282 -19.18 26.08 8.18
N TYR A 283 -20.43 25.69 7.89
CA TYR A 283 -21.31 26.38 6.94
C TYR A 283 -22.11 27.53 7.59
N LEU A 284 -22.19 27.56 8.92
CA LEU A 284 -22.95 28.59 9.66
C LEU A 284 -22.13 29.86 9.95
N ASP A 285 -20.79 29.79 9.91
CA ASP A 285 -19.92 30.96 10.13
C ASP A 285 -19.64 31.76 8.84
N THR A 286 -19.91 31.19 7.66
CA THR A 286 -19.77 31.87 6.36
C THR A 286 -21.07 32.53 5.86
N LEU A 287 -22.17 32.36 6.60
CA LEU A 287 -23.48 32.99 6.34
C LEU A 287 -23.80 34.12 7.34
N ARG A 288 -22.80 34.61 8.09
CA ARG A 288 -22.90 35.82 8.92
C ARG A 288 -22.12 36.99 8.32
#